data_AF-A0A257JDN6-F1
#
_entry.id   AF-A0A257JDN6-F1
#
_cell.length_a   1.000
_cell.length_b   1.000
_cell.length_c   1.000
_cell.angle_alpha   90.00
_cell.angle_beta   90.00
_cell.angle_gamma   90.00
#
_symmetry.space_group_name_H-M   'P 1'
#
loop_
_entity.id
_entity.type
_entity.pdbx_description
1 polymer ?
#
loop_
_entity_poly.entity_id
_entity_poly.type
_entity_poly.pdbx_seq_one_letter_code
_entity_poly.pdbx_strand_id
1 'polypeptide(L)'
;TDGSFTVVDASRVYRDTDTAGKPRTIVSSTGIDHTTQDMAKLKLGWRFSPQVQASYTLGIWQNASEGTVDSYLRDAAGQVIYNAGSAMANPLKFVRIDGQDYTVSTAAPSRSRSEHWMHGLTVNAQLGGVHWQAVASVYDQKKDVSRSATPTNGFDTGLGAAHPGGQITVADGTGWHNLDLRGQLRLGQGGAHTLSFGAHHDRYHLASVTYGTTAAPITDWLSSTDG
;
A
#
# COMPACT_ATOMS: atom_id res chain seq x y z
N THR A 1 3.39 -33.34 -30.00
CA THR A 1 2.44 -33.57 -28.88
C THR A 1 1.58 -32.34 -28.80
N ASP A 2 0.32 -32.47 -29.17
CA ASP A 2 -0.60 -31.35 -29.13
C ASP A 2 -0.69 -30.84 -27.69
N GLY A 3 -0.48 -29.54 -27.49
CA GLY A 3 -0.54 -28.95 -26.15
C GLY A 3 -1.92 -29.18 -25.54
N SER A 4 -1.99 -29.53 -24.27
CA SER A 4 -3.27 -29.64 -23.57
C SER A 4 -3.86 -28.25 -23.38
N PHE A 5 -5.07 -28.03 -23.90
CA PHE A 5 -5.84 -26.80 -23.72
C PHE A 5 -7.21 -27.11 -23.12
N THR A 6 -7.78 -26.13 -22.42
CA THR A 6 -9.16 -26.18 -21.94
C THR A 6 -10.00 -25.17 -22.71
N VAL A 7 -11.06 -25.63 -23.35
CA VAL A 7 -12.00 -24.76 -24.08
C VAL A 7 -12.88 -24.00 -23.09
N VAL A 8 -12.96 -22.69 -23.25
CA VAL A 8 -13.72 -21.80 -22.36
C VAL A 8 -14.65 -20.86 -23.14
N ASP A 9 -15.05 -21.23 -24.35
CA ASP A 9 -15.84 -20.39 -25.28
C ASP A 9 -17.21 -19.95 -24.73
N ALA A 10 -17.74 -20.64 -23.72
CA ALA A 10 -18.96 -20.21 -23.01
C ALA A 10 -18.73 -19.02 -22.05
N SER A 11 -17.49 -18.64 -21.80
CA SER A 11 -17.10 -17.57 -20.90
C SER A 11 -17.38 -16.20 -21.50
N ARG A 12 -17.96 -15.30 -20.71
CA ARG A 12 -18.13 -13.91 -21.13
C ARG A 12 -16.83 -13.13 -20.91
N VAL A 13 -16.00 -13.06 -21.94
CA VAL A 13 -14.77 -12.25 -21.95
C VAL A 13 -15.00 -10.89 -22.59
N TYR A 14 -14.19 -9.90 -22.22
CA TYR A 14 -14.23 -8.57 -22.82
C TYR A 14 -12.98 -8.33 -23.66
N ARG A 15 -13.10 -7.55 -24.74
CA ARG A 15 -11.99 -7.24 -25.64
C ARG A 15 -11.88 -5.73 -25.78
N ASP A 16 -10.66 -5.23 -25.67
CA ASP A 16 -10.34 -3.83 -25.92
C ASP A 16 -8.91 -3.72 -26.48
N THR A 17 -8.38 -2.50 -26.51
CA THR A 17 -7.01 -2.20 -26.92
C THR A 17 -6.26 -1.66 -25.71
N ASP A 18 -5.09 -2.22 -25.43
CA ASP A 18 -4.25 -1.77 -24.33
C ASP A 18 -3.62 -0.39 -24.59
N THR A 19 -2.89 0.12 -23.59
CA THR A 19 -2.23 1.43 -23.67
C THR A 19 -1.10 1.50 -24.71
N ALA A 20 -0.62 0.35 -25.19
CA ALA A 20 0.36 0.24 -26.27
C ALA A 20 -0.29 0.04 -27.65
N GLY A 21 -1.62 0.12 -27.75
CA GLY A 21 -2.35 -0.05 -29.01
C GLY A 21 -2.54 -1.51 -29.43
N LYS A 22 -2.30 -2.49 -28.54
CA LYS A 22 -2.43 -3.91 -28.86
C LYS A 22 -3.80 -4.46 -28.41
N PRO A 23 -4.44 -5.34 -29.19
CA PRO A 23 -5.65 -6.03 -28.76
C PRO A 23 -5.37 -6.87 -27.49
N ARG A 24 -6.26 -6.82 -26.51
CA ARG A 24 -6.22 -7.72 -25.35
C ARG A 24 -7.60 -8.31 -25.04
N THR A 25 -7.58 -9.49 -24.42
CA THR A 25 -8.76 -10.16 -23.88
C THR A 25 -8.72 -10.08 -22.36
N ILE A 26 -9.74 -9.49 -21.78
CA ILE A 26 -9.92 -9.35 -20.33
C ILE A 26 -10.74 -10.54 -19.86
N VAL A 27 -10.13 -11.35 -18.99
CA VAL A 27 -10.65 -12.64 -18.54
C VAL A 27 -10.97 -12.67 -17.04
N SER A 28 -10.62 -11.62 -16.33
CA SER A 28 -10.92 -11.43 -14.91
C SER A 28 -10.94 -9.95 -14.57
N SER A 29 -11.61 -9.62 -13.48
CA SER A 29 -11.39 -8.36 -12.76
C SER A 29 -10.33 -8.56 -11.70
N THR A 30 -9.24 -7.80 -11.81
CA THR A 30 -8.15 -7.74 -10.84
C THR A 30 -8.18 -6.41 -10.11
N GLY A 31 -7.79 -6.38 -8.83
CA GLY A 31 -7.80 -5.15 -8.03
C GLY A 31 -9.21 -4.69 -7.60
N ILE A 32 -10.14 -5.63 -7.40
CA ILE A 32 -11.38 -5.31 -6.67
C ILE A 32 -11.00 -5.25 -5.18
N ASP A 33 -10.74 -4.04 -4.71
CA ASP A 33 -10.35 -3.78 -3.32
C ASP A 33 -11.55 -3.43 -2.44
N HIS A 34 -11.71 -4.17 -1.35
CA HIS A 34 -12.49 -3.73 -0.20
C HIS A 34 -11.57 -3.05 0.80
N THR A 35 -11.75 -1.76 1.00
CA THR A 35 -10.90 -0.96 1.89
C THR A 35 -11.71 -0.36 3.03
N THR A 36 -11.24 -0.55 4.25
CA THR A 36 -11.74 0.15 5.45
C THR A 36 -10.65 1.07 5.97
N GLN A 37 -10.99 2.34 6.15
CA GLN A 37 -10.10 3.37 6.67
C GLN A 37 -10.67 4.02 7.92
N ASP A 38 -9.84 4.08 8.95
CA ASP A 38 -10.15 4.76 10.20
C ASP A 38 -9.17 5.91 10.40
N MET A 39 -9.68 7.06 10.85
CA MET A 39 -8.83 8.20 11.18
C MET A 39 -9.28 8.84 12.49
N ALA A 40 -8.30 9.15 13.33
CA ALA A 40 -8.49 9.90 14.55
C ALA A 40 -7.57 11.12 14.55
N LYS A 41 -8.10 12.26 15.00
CA LYS A 41 -7.34 13.49 15.13
C LYS A 41 -7.64 14.18 16.45
N LEU A 42 -6.61 14.37 17.26
CA LEU A 42 -6.68 15.14 18.49
C LEU A 42 -5.88 16.43 18.30
N LYS A 43 -6.45 17.57 18.73
CA LYS A 43 -5.76 18.85 18.79
C LYS A 43 -5.86 19.41 20.19
N LEU A 44 -4.74 19.83 20.76
CA LEU A 44 -4.66 20.51 22.04
C LEU A 44 -3.95 21.85 21.85
N GLY A 45 -4.53 22.92 22.39
CA GLY A 45 -3.87 24.21 22.51
C GLY A 45 -3.73 24.56 23.98
N TRP A 46 -2.58 25.09 24.36
CA TRP A 46 -2.33 25.51 25.73
C TRP A 46 -1.51 26.79 25.79
N ARG A 47 -1.85 27.67 26.72
CA ARG A 47 -1.12 28.92 26.97
C ARG A 47 -0.38 28.84 28.30
N PHE A 48 0.93 28.65 28.20
CA PHE A 48 1.98 28.77 29.22
C PHE A 48 1.82 29.98 30.13
N SER A 49 1.83 31.13 29.46
CA SER A 49 1.84 32.48 30.00
C SER A 49 1.35 33.41 28.89
N PRO A 50 1.18 34.72 29.14
CA PRO A 50 0.88 35.67 28.07
C PRO A 50 1.91 35.67 26.93
N GLN A 51 3.15 35.20 27.20
CA GLN A 51 4.25 35.20 26.26
C GLN A 51 4.54 33.82 25.65
N VAL A 52 3.98 32.72 26.15
CA VAL A 52 4.30 31.35 25.70
C VAL A 52 3.04 30.55 25.47
N GLN A 53 2.88 29.99 24.27
CA GLN A 53 1.78 29.11 23.90
C GLN A 53 2.26 27.94 23.05
N ALA A 54 1.60 26.80 23.21
CA ALA A 54 1.85 25.60 22.43
C ALA A 54 0.56 25.04 21.83
N SER A 55 0.70 24.38 20.69
CA SER A 55 -0.35 23.56 20.10
C SER A 55 0.22 22.21 19.70
N TYR A 56 -0.49 21.15 20.04
CA TYR A 56 -0.16 19.78 19.72
C TYR A 56 -1.26 19.15 18.86
N THR A 57 -0.88 18.40 17.84
CA THR A 57 -1.78 17.58 17.02
C THR A 57 -1.28 16.14 17.00
N LEU A 58 -2.18 15.21 17.30
CA LEU A 58 -1.99 13.78 17.06
C LEU A 58 -2.92 13.37 15.92
N GLY A 59 -2.38 12.68 14.92
CA GLY A 59 -3.12 11.99 13.89
C GLY A 59 -2.81 10.51 13.94
N ILE A 60 -3.85 9.68 13.90
CA ILE A 60 -3.74 8.23 13.70
C ILE A 60 -4.56 7.91 12.47
N TRP A 61 -3.97 7.15 11.55
CA TRP A 61 -4.65 6.64 10.38
C TRP A 61 -4.42 5.14 10.28
N GLN A 62 -5.47 4.38 10.01
CA GLN A 62 -5.42 2.94 9.81
C GLN A 62 -6.12 2.59 8.52
N ASN A 63 -5.62 1.55 7.86
CA ASN A 63 -6.19 1.02 6.64
C ASN A 63 -6.07 -0.49 6.61
N ALA A 64 -7.16 -1.15 6.25
CA ALA A 64 -7.17 -2.55 5.85
C ALA A 64 -7.72 -2.62 4.42
N SER A 65 -6.99 -3.26 3.52
CA SER A 65 -7.43 -3.52 2.16
C SER A 65 -7.39 -5.00 1.85
N GLU A 66 -8.43 -5.49 1.19
CA GLU A 66 -8.54 -6.87 0.72
C GLU A 66 -8.82 -6.84 -0.78
N GLY A 67 -7.82 -7.25 -1.56
CA GLY A 67 -7.90 -7.33 -3.01
C GLY A 67 -8.38 -8.72 -3.42
N THR A 68 -9.51 -8.74 -4.12
CA THR A 68 -10.11 -9.97 -4.64
C THR A 68 -10.03 -10.02 -6.16
N VAL A 69 -10.13 -11.24 -6.69
CA VAL A 69 -10.19 -11.49 -8.13
C VAL A 69 -11.45 -12.24 -8.45
N ASP A 70 -12.15 -11.76 -9.47
CA ASP A 70 -13.28 -12.47 -10.07
C ASP A 70 -12.94 -12.86 -11.49
N SER A 71 -12.92 -14.18 -11.76
CA SER A 71 -12.60 -14.71 -13.08
C SER A 71 -13.87 -14.96 -13.87
N TYR A 72 -13.86 -14.55 -15.13
CA TYR A 72 -14.94 -14.77 -16.07
C TYR A 72 -14.84 -16.13 -16.77
N LEU A 73 -13.68 -16.80 -16.64
CA LEU A 73 -13.43 -18.06 -17.31
C LEU A 73 -14.16 -19.22 -16.64
N ARG A 74 -14.81 -20.03 -17.45
CA ARG A 74 -15.53 -21.24 -17.07
C ARG A 74 -15.15 -22.35 -18.05
N ASP A 75 -14.81 -23.52 -17.53
CA ASP A 75 -14.65 -24.71 -18.35
C ASP A 75 -16.01 -25.28 -18.79
N ALA A 76 -15.99 -26.38 -19.55
CA ALA A 76 -17.20 -27.06 -20.03
C ALA A 76 -18.08 -27.62 -18.89
N ALA A 77 -17.52 -27.85 -17.70
CA ALA A 77 -18.24 -28.28 -16.51
C ALA A 77 -18.77 -27.09 -15.67
N GLY A 78 -18.48 -25.85 -16.09
CA GLY A 78 -18.85 -24.63 -15.38
C GLY A 78 -17.92 -24.26 -14.22
N GLN A 79 -16.76 -24.92 -14.08
CA GLN A 79 -15.79 -24.61 -13.03
C GLN A 79 -15.03 -23.32 -13.35
N VAL A 80 -14.80 -22.49 -12.33
CA VAL A 80 -14.09 -21.21 -12.48
C VAL A 80 -12.60 -21.42 -12.64
N ILE A 81 -12.02 -20.93 -13.74
CA ILE A 81 -10.57 -20.99 -13.95
C ILE A 81 -9.95 -19.65 -13.58
N TYR A 82 -9.08 -19.61 -12.58
CA TYR A 82 -8.40 -18.38 -12.16
C TYR A 82 -7.09 -18.17 -12.94
N ASN A 83 -6.25 -19.20 -13.04
CA ASN A 83 -4.90 -19.05 -13.56
C ASN A 83 -4.49 -20.26 -14.42
N ALA A 84 -3.53 -20.05 -15.32
CA ALA A 84 -2.95 -21.13 -16.10
C ALA A 84 -1.99 -21.98 -15.26
N GLY A 85 -1.92 -23.26 -15.58
CA GLY A 85 -0.94 -24.16 -14.99
C GLY A 85 0.50 -23.83 -15.40
N SER A 86 1.46 -24.06 -14.53
CA SER A 86 2.89 -23.86 -14.83
C SER A 86 3.46 -24.94 -15.78
N ALA A 87 3.03 -26.20 -15.63
CA ALA A 87 3.53 -27.35 -16.39
C ALA A 87 2.77 -27.59 -17.71
N MET A 88 3.46 -28.07 -18.75
CA MET A 88 2.85 -28.42 -20.05
C MET A 88 1.78 -29.51 -19.96
N ALA A 89 1.89 -30.41 -18.98
CA ALA A 89 0.92 -31.49 -18.76
C ALA A 89 -0.36 -31.02 -18.05
N ASN A 90 -0.39 -29.77 -17.55
CA ASN A 90 -1.59 -29.23 -16.92
C ASN A 90 -2.61 -28.86 -18.01
N PRO A 91 -3.85 -29.36 -17.95
CA PRO A 91 -4.88 -29.08 -18.97
C PRO A 91 -5.27 -27.59 -19.05
N LEU A 92 -5.01 -26.83 -17.98
CA LEU A 92 -5.20 -25.38 -17.91
C LEU A 92 -3.94 -24.61 -18.30
N LYS A 93 -2.90 -25.26 -18.83
CA LYS A 93 -1.71 -24.55 -19.31
C LYS A 93 -2.08 -23.50 -20.35
N PHE A 94 -3.03 -23.87 -21.21
CA PHE A 94 -3.64 -23.00 -22.19
C PHE A 94 -5.16 -23.03 -22.01
N VAL A 95 -5.79 -21.88 -22.11
CA VAL A 95 -7.24 -21.77 -22.31
C VAL A 95 -7.50 -21.39 -23.75
N ARG A 96 -8.49 -22.03 -24.38
CA ARG A 96 -8.88 -21.75 -25.75
C ARG A 96 -10.13 -20.88 -25.76
N ILE A 97 -10.01 -19.73 -26.41
CA ILE A 97 -11.09 -18.74 -26.60
C ILE A 97 -11.20 -18.49 -28.09
N ASP A 98 -12.35 -18.79 -28.70
CA ASP A 98 -12.62 -18.59 -30.13
C ASP A 98 -11.54 -19.22 -31.03
N GLY A 99 -11.07 -20.43 -30.66
CA GLY A 99 -10.07 -21.17 -31.43
C GLY A 99 -8.61 -20.71 -31.23
N GLN A 100 -8.34 -19.73 -30.37
CA GLN A 100 -7.00 -19.24 -30.05
C GLN A 100 -6.59 -19.63 -28.64
N ASP A 101 -5.33 -20.02 -28.45
CA ASP A 101 -4.78 -20.45 -27.16
C ASP A 101 -4.15 -19.28 -26.40
N TYR A 102 -4.52 -19.14 -25.13
CA TYR A 102 -4.04 -18.09 -24.24
C TYR A 102 -3.48 -18.70 -22.96
N THR A 103 -2.46 -18.06 -22.38
CA THR A 103 -2.07 -18.28 -20.99
C THR A 103 -2.73 -17.23 -20.12
N VAL A 104 -3.36 -17.67 -19.03
CA VAL A 104 -3.93 -16.78 -18.02
C VAL A 104 -2.93 -16.61 -16.89
N SER A 105 -2.56 -15.38 -16.59
CA SER A 105 -1.73 -15.03 -15.44
C SER A 105 -2.36 -13.89 -14.66
N THR A 106 -1.91 -13.67 -13.43
CA THR A 106 -2.22 -12.48 -12.59
C THR A 106 -3.58 -12.44 -11.88
N ALA A 107 -4.34 -13.54 -11.85
CA ALA A 107 -5.54 -13.65 -11.03
C ALA A 107 -5.20 -14.11 -9.61
N ALA A 108 -4.59 -13.24 -8.81
CA ALA A 108 -4.21 -13.56 -7.43
C ALA A 108 -4.76 -12.53 -6.43
N PRO A 109 -5.27 -12.96 -5.27
CA PRO A 109 -5.72 -12.04 -4.22
C PRO A 109 -4.55 -11.34 -3.54
N SER A 110 -4.86 -10.23 -2.87
CA SER A 110 -3.91 -9.44 -2.08
C SER A 110 -4.54 -8.96 -0.77
N ARG A 111 -3.71 -8.57 0.18
CA ARG A 111 -4.15 -8.00 1.45
C ARG A 111 -3.13 -7.01 1.96
N SER A 112 -3.57 -5.83 2.39
CA SER A 112 -2.69 -4.87 3.04
C SER A 112 -3.27 -4.37 4.36
N ARG A 113 -2.38 -4.06 5.29
CA ARG A 113 -2.72 -3.43 6.55
C ARG A 113 -1.68 -2.38 6.91
N SER A 114 -2.13 -1.16 7.12
CA SER A 114 -1.27 -0.02 7.47
C SER A 114 -1.82 0.73 8.70
N GLU A 115 -0.92 1.28 9.49
CA GLU A 115 -1.18 2.14 10.65
C GLU A 115 -0.10 3.22 10.75
N HIS A 116 -0.51 4.48 10.64
CA HIS A 116 0.39 5.63 10.64
C HIS A 116 0.11 6.54 11.83
N TRP A 117 1.17 6.97 12.49
CA TRP A 117 1.14 7.91 13.59
C TRP A 117 1.80 9.22 13.17
N MET A 118 1.10 10.32 13.44
CA MET A 118 1.53 11.67 13.09
C MET A 118 1.47 12.55 14.34
N HIS A 119 2.61 13.13 14.70
CA HIS A 119 2.71 14.10 15.77
C HIS A 119 3.12 15.45 15.19
N GLY A 120 2.49 16.52 15.66
CA GLY A 120 2.88 17.88 15.36
C GLY A 120 2.84 18.73 16.62
N LEU A 121 3.93 19.43 16.91
CA LEU A 121 4.05 20.37 18.01
C LEU A 121 4.47 21.72 17.45
N THR A 122 3.77 22.77 17.85
CA THR A 122 4.20 24.16 17.60
C THR A 122 4.25 24.89 18.92
N VAL A 123 5.36 25.57 19.20
CA VAL A 123 5.52 26.46 20.34
C VAL A 123 5.82 27.84 19.81
N ASN A 124 5.05 28.84 20.25
CA ASN A 124 5.34 30.24 19.99
C ASN A 124 5.68 30.91 21.32
N ALA A 125 6.75 31.69 21.34
CA ALA A 125 7.21 32.36 22.55
C ALA A 125 7.73 33.77 22.28
N GLN A 126 7.53 34.69 23.22
CA GLN A 126 8.16 36.01 23.22
C GLN A 126 9.11 36.13 24.41
N LEU A 127 10.41 35.90 24.18
CA LEU A 127 11.42 35.80 25.23
C LEU A 127 12.64 36.65 24.87
N GLY A 128 13.11 37.49 25.80
CA GLY A 128 14.30 38.32 25.59
C GLY A 128 14.18 39.31 24.43
N GLY A 129 12.96 39.79 24.13
CA GLY A 129 12.68 40.66 22.99
C GLY A 129 12.58 39.96 21.63
N VAL A 130 12.81 38.64 21.58
CA VAL A 130 12.73 37.82 20.37
C VAL A 130 11.39 37.09 20.32
N HIS A 131 10.78 37.05 19.14
CA HIS A 131 9.65 36.19 18.80
C HIS A 131 10.19 34.87 18.28
N TRP A 132 9.99 33.80 19.05
CA TRP A 132 10.42 32.45 18.74
C TRP A 132 9.25 31.61 18.24
N GLN A 133 9.52 30.77 17.26
CA GLN A 133 8.66 29.66 16.87
C GLN A 133 9.49 28.39 16.78
N ALA A 134 9.07 27.34 17.49
CA ALA A 134 9.58 25.99 17.31
C ALA A 134 8.47 25.12 16.72
N VAL A 135 8.77 24.39 15.65
CA VAL A 135 7.89 23.39 15.05
C VAL A 135 8.61 22.06 15.05
N ALA A 136 7.98 21.03 15.62
CA ALA A 136 8.47 19.67 15.56
C ALA A 136 7.37 18.77 15.00
N SER A 137 7.73 17.83 14.13
CA SER A 137 6.78 16.81 13.69
C SER A 137 7.45 15.46 13.48
N VAL A 138 6.65 14.41 13.68
CA VAL A 138 7.07 13.01 13.55
C VAL A 138 5.98 12.30 12.76
N TYR A 139 6.39 11.53 11.77
CA TYR A 139 5.56 10.59 11.04
C TYR A 139 6.19 9.21 11.14
N ASP A 140 5.39 8.21 11.48
CA ASP A 140 5.84 6.85 11.67
C ASP A 140 4.80 5.85 11.13
N GLN A 141 5.22 5.00 10.21
CA GLN A 141 4.45 3.84 9.79
C GLN A 141 4.60 2.75 10.85
N LYS A 142 3.74 2.80 11.87
CA LYS A 142 3.72 1.80 12.96
C LYS A 142 3.44 0.40 12.46
N LYS A 143 2.67 0.29 11.38
CA LYS A 143 2.45 -0.94 10.64
C LYS A 143 2.31 -0.61 9.18
N ASP A 144 2.95 -1.37 8.31
CA ASP A 144 2.72 -1.40 6.88
C ASP A 144 3.12 -2.78 6.36
N VAL A 145 2.10 -3.62 6.13
CA VAL A 145 2.26 -4.98 5.64
C VAL A 145 1.39 -5.15 4.41
N SER A 146 2.02 -5.49 3.28
CA SER A 146 1.34 -5.83 2.02
C SER A 146 1.61 -7.29 1.67
N ARG A 147 0.58 -7.99 1.23
CA ARG A 147 0.62 -9.43 0.93
C ARG A 147 0.02 -9.66 -0.45
N SER A 148 0.65 -10.55 -1.21
CA SER A 148 0.12 -11.02 -2.49
C SER A 148 0.27 -12.53 -2.58
N ALA A 149 -0.78 -13.21 -3.04
CA ALA A 149 -0.70 -14.62 -3.34
C ALA A 149 0.09 -14.86 -4.63
N THR A 150 0.74 -16.01 -4.71
CA THR A 150 1.21 -16.52 -6.00
C THR A 150 0.01 -17.02 -6.79
N PRO A 151 -0.08 -16.74 -8.10
CA PRO A 151 -1.08 -17.36 -8.98
C PRO A 151 -1.10 -18.88 -8.80
N THR A 152 -2.29 -19.41 -8.55
CA THR A 152 -2.53 -20.85 -8.41
C THR A 152 -2.50 -21.52 -9.78
N ASN A 153 -2.50 -22.86 -9.85
CA ASN A 153 -2.45 -23.58 -11.13
C ASN A 153 -3.84 -24.07 -11.58
N GLY A 154 -4.85 -23.20 -11.58
CA GLY A 154 -6.15 -23.55 -12.13
C GLY A 154 -7.35 -22.96 -11.40
N PHE A 155 -8.11 -23.83 -10.74
CA PHE A 155 -9.43 -23.53 -10.15
C PHE A 155 -9.38 -22.89 -8.76
N ASP A 156 -8.21 -22.86 -8.13
CA ASP A 156 -8.05 -22.33 -6.78
C ASP A 156 -8.00 -20.80 -6.78
N THR A 157 -8.84 -20.18 -5.97
CA THR A 157 -8.93 -18.72 -5.84
C THR A 157 -7.77 -18.12 -5.03
N GLY A 158 -7.06 -18.95 -4.27
CA GLY A 158 -6.06 -18.53 -3.28
C GLY A 158 -6.64 -18.08 -1.93
N LEU A 159 -7.97 -18.13 -1.78
CA LEU A 159 -8.72 -17.77 -0.56
C LEU A 159 -9.45 -18.98 0.06
N GLY A 160 -9.19 -20.20 -0.43
CA GLY A 160 -9.77 -21.43 0.12
C GLY A 160 -9.16 -21.84 1.46
N ALA A 161 -9.54 -23.00 1.99
CA ALA A 161 -9.06 -23.50 3.28
C ALA A 161 -7.54 -23.77 3.33
N ALA A 162 -6.92 -24.05 2.17
CA ALA A 162 -5.48 -24.11 2.02
C ALA A 162 -5.03 -22.91 1.20
N HIS A 163 -4.21 -22.03 1.78
CA HIS A 163 -3.72 -20.86 1.08
C HIS A 163 -2.44 -21.22 0.29
N PRO A 164 -2.29 -20.71 -0.93
CA PRO A 164 -1.05 -20.85 -1.68
C PRO A 164 0.08 -20.04 -1.03
N GLY A 165 1.28 -20.28 -1.50
CA GLY A 165 2.40 -19.41 -1.16
C GLY A 165 2.27 -18.02 -1.77
N GLY A 166 3.08 -17.08 -1.30
CA GLY A 166 3.05 -15.71 -1.81
C GLY A 166 4.26 -14.88 -1.43
N GLN A 167 4.04 -13.57 -1.42
CA GLN A 167 5.01 -12.57 -0.99
C GLN A 167 4.41 -11.69 0.09
N ILE A 168 5.24 -11.31 1.08
CA ILE A 168 4.92 -10.31 2.09
C ILE A 168 5.95 -9.20 1.99
N THR A 169 5.51 -7.95 1.87
CA THR A 169 6.34 -6.77 2.05
C THR A 169 6.00 -6.12 3.38
N VAL A 170 7.02 -5.89 4.21
CA VAL A 170 6.92 -5.21 5.51
C VAL A 170 7.71 -3.91 5.45
N ALA A 171 7.04 -2.79 5.67
CA ALA A 171 7.62 -1.45 5.66
C ALA A 171 7.48 -0.70 7.01
N ASP A 172 7.13 -1.45 8.08
CA ASP A 172 7.09 -1.01 9.48
C ASP A 172 8.34 -0.19 9.85
N GLY A 173 8.13 0.95 10.51
CA GLY A 173 9.20 1.85 10.96
C GLY A 173 9.74 2.81 9.90
N THR A 174 9.17 2.82 8.69
CA THR A 174 9.40 3.92 7.74
C THR A 174 8.80 5.21 8.28
N GLY A 175 9.57 6.29 8.25
CA GLY A 175 9.12 7.53 8.84
C GLY A 175 10.08 8.69 8.67
N TRP A 176 9.70 9.81 9.26
CA TRP A 176 10.55 10.99 9.34
C TRP A 176 10.27 11.78 10.61
N HIS A 177 11.24 12.58 11.00
CA HIS A 177 11.04 13.64 11.99
C HIS A 177 11.75 14.91 11.57
N ASN A 178 11.17 16.03 11.97
CA ASN A 178 11.78 17.34 11.80
C ASN A 178 11.69 18.19 13.06
N LEU A 179 12.61 19.13 13.17
CA LEU A 179 12.61 20.20 14.15
C LEU A 179 13.08 21.48 13.46
N ASP A 180 12.25 22.51 13.50
CA ASP A 180 12.53 23.85 12.98
C ASP A 180 12.42 24.86 14.12
N LEU A 181 13.46 25.68 14.29
CA LEU A 181 13.49 26.78 15.24
C LEU A 181 13.74 28.09 14.48
N ARG A 182 12.82 29.03 14.62
CA ARG A 182 12.89 30.38 14.03
C ARG A 182 12.82 31.45 15.11
N GLY A 183 13.63 32.48 14.97
CA GLY A 183 13.67 33.67 15.81
C GLY A 183 13.54 34.94 14.98
N GLN A 184 12.77 35.90 15.50
CA GLN A 184 12.64 37.23 14.91
C GLN A 184 12.82 38.30 15.99
N LEU A 185 13.72 39.25 15.76
CA LEU A 185 14.05 40.33 16.67
C LEU A 185 13.82 41.68 15.99
N ARG A 186 13.10 42.59 16.66
CA ARG A 186 12.97 43.98 16.23
C ARG A 186 14.03 44.84 16.90
N LEU A 187 14.75 45.62 16.09
CA LEU A 187 15.89 46.45 16.47
C LEU A 187 15.66 47.91 16.08
N GLY A 188 16.38 48.84 16.74
CA GLY A 188 16.27 50.27 16.50
C GLY A 188 15.04 50.92 17.13
N GLN A 189 14.99 52.25 17.13
CA GLN A 189 13.87 53.01 17.70
C GLN A 189 12.56 52.64 16.99
N GLY A 190 11.55 52.25 17.77
CA GLY A 190 10.26 51.79 17.22
C GLY A 190 10.29 50.45 16.47
N GLY A 191 11.40 49.70 16.51
CA GLY A 191 11.53 48.43 15.78
C GLY A 191 11.74 48.60 14.28
N ALA A 192 12.44 49.66 13.87
CA ALA A 192 12.70 50.00 12.46
C ALA A 192 13.43 48.90 11.66
N HIS A 193 14.15 48.00 12.32
CA HIS A 193 14.84 46.88 11.68
C HIS A 193 14.32 45.55 12.22
N THR A 194 14.25 44.54 11.35
CA THR A 194 13.88 43.17 11.73
C THR A 194 15.02 42.22 11.35
N LEU A 195 15.52 41.49 12.33
CA LEU A 195 16.49 40.41 12.13
C LEU A 195 15.76 39.07 12.30
N SER A 196 15.88 38.19 11.31
CA SER A 196 15.36 36.82 11.37
C SER A 196 16.50 35.82 11.27
N PHE A 197 16.42 34.72 12.02
CA PHE A 197 17.41 33.66 12.02
C PHE A 197 16.75 32.33 12.42
N GLY A 198 17.43 31.21 12.19
CA GLY A 198 16.89 29.91 12.56
C GLY A 198 17.82 28.75 12.23
N ALA A 199 17.38 27.56 12.62
CA ALA A 199 18.02 26.28 12.34
C ALA A 199 16.95 25.21 12.15
N HIS A 200 17.26 24.21 11.33
CA HIS A 200 16.41 23.03 11.15
C HIS A 200 17.23 21.74 11.25
N HIS A 201 16.55 20.65 11.58
CA HIS A 201 17.05 19.30 11.53
C HIS A 201 15.96 18.39 10.98
N ASP A 202 16.30 17.60 9.96
CA ASP A 202 15.39 16.68 9.30
C ASP A 202 16.06 15.32 9.17
N ARG A 203 15.29 14.26 9.43
CA ARG A 203 15.75 12.88 9.22
C ARG A 203 14.64 12.02 8.67
N TYR A 204 14.97 11.30 7.62
CA TYR A 204 14.13 10.27 7.02
C TYR A 204 14.72 8.88 7.29
N HIS A 205 13.84 7.91 7.47
CA HIS A 205 14.18 6.50 7.59
C HIS A 205 13.24 5.69 6.70
N LEU A 206 13.82 4.82 5.85
CA LEU A 206 13.09 3.88 5.03
C LEU A 206 13.37 2.46 5.54
N ALA A 207 12.29 1.73 5.80
CA ALA A 207 12.30 0.31 6.07
C ALA A 207 11.43 -0.37 5.01
N SER A 208 11.95 -1.42 4.38
CA SER A 208 11.18 -2.25 3.46
C SER A 208 11.91 -3.56 3.25
N VAL A 209 11.29 -4.65 3.70
CA VAL A 209 11.78 -6.01 3.47
C VAL A 209 10.68 -6.79 2.78
N THR A 210 11.03 -7.56 1.74
CA THR A 210 10.09 -8.46 1.07
C THR A 210 10.53 -9.90 1.26
N TYR A 211 9.61 -10.72 1.76
CA TYR A 211 9.76 -12.15 1.97
C TYR A 211 9.05 -12.91 0.85
N GLY A 212 9.70 -13.94 0.35
CA GLY A 212 9.21 -14.75 -0.77
C GLY A 212 9.47 -14.11 -2.14
N THR A 213 9.56 -14.97 -3.15
CA THR A 213 9.60 -14.61 -4.57
C THR A 213 8.64 -15.49 -5.34
N THR A 214 8.34 -15.17 -6.60
CA THR A 214 7.58 -16.10 -7.46
C THR A 214 8.23 -17.48 -7.57
N ALA A 215 9.57 -17.56 -7.51
CA ALA A 215 10.32 -18.81 -7.61
C ALA A 215 10.45 -19.56 -6.27
N ALA A 216 10.40 -18.84 -5.15
CA ALA A 216 10.50 -19.38 -3.80
C ALA A 216 9.54 -18.58 -2.89
N PRO A 217 8.22 -18.82 -3.01
CA PRO A 217 7.25 -18.11 -2.21
C PRO A 217 7.32 -18.58 -0.76
N ILE A 218 6.87 -17.73 0.17
CA ILE A 218 6.57 -18.22 1.53
C ILE A 218 5.44 -19.24 1.45
N THR A 219 5.27 -20.09 2.46
CA THR A 219 4.33 -21.23 2.38
C THR A 219 2.86 -20.80 2.35
N ASP A 220 2.47 -19.81 3.14
CA ASP A 220 1.11 -19.30 3.23
C ASP A 220 1.11 -17.78 3.10
N TRP A 221 0.57 -17.26 2.01
CA TRP A 221 0.59 -15.82 1.75
C TRP A 221 -0.22 -15.00 2.76
N LEU A 222 -1.28 -15.57 3.33
CA LEU A 222 -2.27 -14.86 4.14
C LEU A 222 -1.99 -14.94 5.63
N SER A 223 -1.59 -16.11 6.12
CA SER A 223 -1.42 -16.40 7.55
C SER A 223 0.04 -16.44 8.01
N SER A 224 1.01 -16.52 7.09
CA SER A 224 2.43 -16.59 7.47
C SER A 224 2.83 -15.39 8.34
N THR A 225 3.61 -15.69 9.37
CA THR A 225 4.28 -14.73 10.25
C THR A 225 5.73 -14.49 9.84
N ASP A 226 6.15 -14.95 8.66
CA ASP A 226 7.47 -14.64 8.11
C ASP A 226 7.57 -13.12 7.95
N GLY A 227 8.46 -12.49 8.73
CA GLY A 227 8.48 -11.04 8.95
C GLY A 227 8.71 -10.69 10.41
#